data_AF-A0A444IQI7-F1
#
_entry.id   AF-A0A444IQI7-F1
#
_cell.length_a   1.000
_cell.length_b   1.000
_cell.length_c   1.000
_cell.angle_alpha   90.00
_cell.angle_beta   90.00
_cell.angle_gamma   90.00
#
_symmetry.space_group_name_H-M   'P 1'
#
loop_
_entity.id
_entity.type
_entity.pdbx_description
1 polymer ?
#
loop_
_entity_poly.entity_id
_entity_poly.type
_entity_poly.pdbx_seq_one_letter_code
_entity_poly.pdbx_strand_id
1 'polypeptide(L)'
;MSLKFNPGASELTAKEIATLKEMRTRCARRILLSTSLAASGHPGGSLSSLDILLVAYGLINHDSANPRMAERDRMVESIGHISPGVYSVLAENGYFSEEDFLIGFRRTGSGFPGHVESIVPGVEWDTGNLGQGLSTAVGMAHAFKIQGKKNRVFCLMGDGEQQKGQIAELFAMRSSISWITLPCLLTEINFRFAVVLKISCPSVCRSCTAA
;
A
#
# COMPACT_ATOMS: atom_id res chain seq x y z
N MET A 1 -13.86 -12.41 -1.33
CA MET A 1 -14.73 -11.39 -1.95
C MET A 1 -14.04 -10.05 -1.75
N SER A 2 -13.48 -9.45 -2.79
CA SER A 2 -12.76 -8.17 -2.67
C SER A 2 -13.77 -7.02 -2.60
N LEU A 3 -13.74 -6.25 -1.51
CA LEU A 3 -14.55 -5.04 -1.37
C LEU A 3 -14.01 -3.98 -2.33
N LYS A 4 -14.88 -3.38 -3.16
CA LYS A 4 -14.50 -2.33 -4.11
C LYS A 4 -15.29 -1.06 -3.82
N PHE A 5 -14.58 0.05 -3.71
CA PHE A 5 -15.17 1.37 -3.49
C PHE A 5 -15.33 2.12 -4.80
N ASN A 6 -16.37 2.95 -4.88
CA ASN A 6 -16.51 3.91 -5.96
C ASN A 6 -15.55 5.10 -5.71
N PRO A 7 -14.53 5.33 -6.58
CA PRO A 7 -13.59 6.44 -6.38
C PRO A 7 -14.23 7.83 -6.49
N GLY A 8 -15.44 7.94 -7.03
CA GLY A 8 -16.19 9.20 -7.15
C GLY A 8 -17.15 9.49 -5.98
N ALA A 9 -17.30 8.55 -5.04
CA ALA A 9 -18.10 8.79 -3.84
C ALA A 9 -17.31 9.60 -2.80
N SER A 10 -17.97 10.56 -2.16
CA SER A 10 -17.37 11.38 -1.09
C SER A 10 -17.33 10.66 0.26
N GLU A 11 -18.21 9.67 0.46
CA GLU A 11 -18.38 8.96 1.73
C GLU A 11 -18.62 7.46 1.49
N LEU A 12 -18.25 6.66 2.49
CA LEU A 12 -18.53 5.21 2.51
C LEU A 12 -19.93 4.96 3.07
N THR A 13 -20.64 4.02 2.48
CA THR A 13 -21.92 3.55 2.98
C THR A 13 -21.77 2.80 4.31
N ALA A 14 -22.82 2.77 5.12
CA ALA A 14 -22.83 2.02 6.38
C ALA A 14 -22.49 0.52 6.18
N LYS A 15 -22.90 -0.07 5.05
CA LYS A 15 -22.60 -1.45 4.68
C LYS A 15 -21.11 -1.65 4.38
N GLU A 16 -20.50 -0.73 3.64
CA GLU A 16 -19.06 -0.76 3.35
C GLU A 16 -18.24 -0.62 4.64
N ILE A 17 -18.63 0.29 5.54
CA ILE A 17 -17.98 0.47 6.85
C ILE A 17 -18.11 -0.81 7.70
N ALA A 18 -19.28 -1.43 7.75
CA ALA A 18 -19.48 -2.69 8.47
C ALA A 18 -18.57 -3.80 7.91
N THR A 19 -18.51 -3.91 6.58
CA THR A 19 -17.64 -4.89 5.90
C THR A 19 -16.17 -4.64 6.21
N LEU A 20 -15.71 -3.39 6.19
CA LEU A 20 -14.34 -3.00 6.56
C LEU A 20 -14.00 -3.40 8.00
N LYS A 21 -14.92 -3.21 8.96
CA LYS A 21 -14.71 -3.60 10.36
C LYS A 21 -14.52 -5.11 10.53
N GLU A 22 -15.27 -5.91 9.76
CA GLU A 22 -15.11 -7.36 9.76
C GLU A 22 -13.77 -7.78 9.13
N MET A 23 -13.43 -7.21 7.97
CA MET A 23 -12.15 -7.44 7.29
C MET A 23 -10.97 -7.08 8.20
N ARG A 24 -11.05 -5.92 8.88
CA ARG A 24 -10.07 -5.45 9.85
C ARG A 24 -9.87 -6.46 10.98
N THR A 25 -10.95 -6.98 11.55
CA THR A 25 -10.88 -7.99 12.63
C THR A 25 -10.18 -9.26 12.15
N ARG A 26 -10.54 -9.78 10.98
CA ARG A 26 -9.88 -10.96 10.38
C ARG A 26 -8.40 -10.69 10.12
N CYS A 27 -8.08 -9.53 9.56
CA CYS A 27 -6.71 -9.19 9.22
C CYS A 27 -5.84 -8.96 10.46
N ALA A 28 -6.37 -8.30 11.50
CA ALA A 28 -5.69 -8.11 12.78
C ALA A 28 -5.39 -9.46 13.45
N ARG A 29 -6.34 -10.42 13.41
CA ARG A 29 -6.10 -11.78 13.88
C ARG A 29 -4.93 -12.45 13.15
N ARG A 30 -4.89 -12.37 11.82
CA ARG A 30 -3.77 -12.94 11.03
C ARG A 30 -2.43 -12.28 11.35
N ILE A 31 -2.39 -10.96 11.54
CA ILE A 31 -1.17 -10.23 11.93
C ILE A 31 -0.64 -10.80 13.25
N LEU A 32 -1.49 -10.86 14.29
CA LEU A 32 -1.08 -11.35 15.60
C LEU A 32 -0.64 -12.81 15.55
N LEU A 33 -1.40 -13.68 14.86
CA LEU A 33 -1.06 -15.09 14.72
C LEU A 33 0.25 -15.30 13.97
N SER A 34 0.43 -14.71 12.78
CA SER A 34 1.65 -14.86 11.98
C SER A 34 2.89 -14.40 12.74
N THR A 35 2.85 -13.23 13.39
CA THR A 35 4.00 -12.73 14.15
C THR A 35 4.28 -13.56 15.41
N SER A 36 3.24 -14.13 16.04
CA SER A 36 3.40 -14.99 17.22
C SER A 36 3.99 -16.35 16.84
N LEU A 37 3.47 -16.96 15.77
CA LEU A 37 3.97 -18.24 15.25
C LEU A 37 5.44 -18.13 14.79
N ALA A 38 5.78 -17.02 14.13
CA ALA A 38 7.16 -16.73 13.73
C ALA A 38 8.08 -16.30 14.89
N ALA A 39 7.53 -16.03 16.08
CA ALA A 39 8.22 -15.40 17.21
C ALA A 39 8.98 -14.10 16.82
N SER A 40 8.48 -13.39 15.80
CA SER A 40 9.17 -12.26 15.18
C SER A 40 8.24 -11.46 14.26
N GLY A 41 8.48 -10.16 14.11
CA GLY A 41 7.74 -9.28 13.19
C GLY A 41 7.33 -7.96 13.83
N HIS A 42 6.58 -7.15 13.08
CA HIS A 42 6.17 -5.80 13.50
C HIS A 42 4.65 -5.67 13.53
N PRO A 43 3.96 -6.24 14.54
CA PRO A 43 2.51 -6.19 14.63
C PRO A 43 1.98 -4.76 14.85
N GLY A 44 2.72 -3.91 15.57
CA GLY A 44 2.29 -2.52 15.86
C GLY A 44 2.06 -1.69 14.60
N GLY A 45 3.08 -1.54 13.75
CA GLY A 45 2.97 -0.79 12.48
C GLY A 45 1.99 -1.43 11.48
N SER A 46 1.87 -2.77 11.53
CA SER A 46 0.91 -3.51 10.71
C SER A 46 -0.53 -3.20 11.11
N LEU A 47 -0.82 -3.15 12.42
CA LEU A 47 -2.15 -2.85 12.95
C LEU A 47 -2.51 -1.37 12.77
N SER A 48 -1.56 -0.44 12.96
CA SER A 48 -1.82 1.00 12.77
C SER A 48 -2.12 1.37 11.31
N SER A 49 -1.55 0.64 10.36
CA SER A 49 -1.74 0.89 8.92
C SER A 49 -2.90 0.12 8.31
N LEU A 50 -3.58 -0.75 9.07
CA LEU A 50 -4.49 -1.75 8.53
C LEU A 50 -5.73 -1.14 7.86
N ASP A 51 -6.34 -0.14 8.50
CA ASP A 51 -7.53 0.53 7.97
C ASP A 51 -7.23 1.24 6.64
N ILE A 52 -6.06 1.88 6.56
CA ILE A 52 -5.56 2.54 5.35
C ILE A 52 -5.28 1.52 4.24
N LEU A 53 -4.64 0.40 4.56
CA LEU A 53 -4.39 -0.68 3.59
C LEU A 53 -5.70 -1.24 3.03
N LEU A 54 -6.67 -1.54 3.88
CA LEU A 54 -7.96 -2.07 3.45
C LEU A 54 -8.71 -1.08 2.54
N VAL A 55 -8.70 0.21 2.90
CA VAL A 55 -9.28 1.27 2.06
C VAL A 55 -8.55 1.39 0.72
N ALA A 56 -7.22 1.39 0.73
CA ALA A 56 -6.42 1.48 -0.48
C ALA A 56 -6.69 0.30 -1.42
N TYR A 57 -6.66 -0.94 -0.93
CA TYR A 57 -6.95 -2.12 -1.74
C TYR A 57 -8.40 -2.15 -2.27
N GLY A 58 -9.36 -1.56 -1.55
CA GLY A 58 -10.71 -1.38 -2.06
C GLY A 58 -10.84 -0.26 -3.10
N LEU A 59 -9.94 0.71 -3.14
CA LEU A 59 -9.93 1.80 -4.13
C LEU A 59 -9.19 1.42 -5.42
N ILE A 60 -8.17 0.57 -5.35
CA ILE A 60 -7.33 0.24 -6.50
C ILE A 60 -7.97 -0.81 -7.42
N ASN A 61 -7.71 -0.70 -8.72
CA ASN A 61 -8.03 -1.74 -9.69
C ASN A 61 -7.00 -2.87 -9.55
N HIS A 62 -7.42 -4.02 -9.03
CA HIS A 62 -6.55 -5.19 -8.88
C HIS A 62 -7.39 -6.46 -8.94
N ASP A 63 -6.73 -7.56 -9.33
CA ASP A 63 -7.28 -8.90 -9.44
C ASP A 63 -6.29 -9.90 -8.84
N SER A 64 -6.74 -10.70 -7.88
CA SER A 64 -5.92 -11.72 -7.23
C SER A 64 -5.73 -12.96 -8.10
N ALA A 65 -6.66 -13.25 -9.01
CA ALA A 65 -6.50 -14.31 -10.00
C ALA A 65 -5.50 -13.94 -11.10
N ASN A 66 -5.28 -12.64 -11.33
CA ASN A 66 -4.28 -12.11 -12.25
C ASN A 66 -3.43 -10.99 -11.63
N PRO A 67 -2.48 -11.32 -10.72
CA PRO A 67 -1.66 -10.32 -10.02
C PRO A 67 -0.81 -9.44 -10.93
N ARG A 68 -0.50 -9.93 -12.15
CA ARG A 68 0.34 -9.25 -13.15
C ARG A 68 -0.48 -8.56 -14.26
N MET A 69 -1.80 -8.44 -14.09
CA MET A 69 -2.69 -7.69 -14.98
C MET A 69 -2.07 -6.34 -15.40
N ALA A 70 -2.13 -6.02 -16.70
CA ALA A 70 -1.48 -4.85 -17.28
C ALA A 70 -2.14 -3.54 -16.82
N GLU A 71 -3.45 -3.55 -16.63
CA GLU A 71 -4.33 -2.44 -16.25
C GLU A 71 -4.44 -2.29 -14.72
N ARG A 72 -3.70 -3.12 -13.97
CA ARG A 72 -3.69 -3.12 -12.51
C ARG A 72 -3.06 -1.83 -11.99
N ASP A 73 -3.76 -1.16 -11.10
CA ASP A 73 -3.19 -0.09 -10.30
C ASP A 73 -2.10 -0.66 -9.39
N ARG A 74 -1.02 0.08 -9.19
CA ARG A 74 0.12 -0.39 -8.40
C ARG A 74 0.00 0.14 -6.97
N MET A 75 0.25 -0.73 -6.00
CA MET A 75 0.40 -0.37 -4.59
C MET A 75 1.84 -0.66 -4.21
N VAL A 76 2.53 0.34 -3.66
CA VAL A 76 3.91 0.24 -3.19
C VAL A 76 3.93 0.49 -1.70
N GLU A 77 4.37 -0.50 -0.94
CA GLU A 77 4.47 -0.44 0.51
C GLU A 77 5.91 -0.08 0.90
N SER A 78 6.22 1.22 0.94
CA SER A 78 7.56 1.75 1.24
C SER A 78 8.05 1.34 2.64
N ILE A 79 7.10 1.15 3.57
CA ILE A 79 7.33 0.66 4.93
C ILE A 79 7.47 -0.87 4.95
N GLY A 80 8.55 -1.43 4.42
CA GLY A 80 8.64 -2.90 4.22
C GLY A 80 8.51 -3.76 5.48
N HIS A 81 8.73 -3.21 6.68
CA HIS A 81 8.64 -3.96 7.92
C HIS A 81 7.21 -4.28 8.36
N ILE A 82 6.18 -3.64 7.78
CA ILE A 82 4.76 -3.94 8.05
C ILE A 82 4.22 -5.13 7.21
N SER A 83 5.11 -6.00 6.73
CA SER A 83 4.77 -7.16 5.90
C SER A 83 3.65 -8.05 6.46
N PRO A 84 3.49 -8.29 7.79
CA PRO A 84 2.34 -9.03 8.29
C PRO A 84 1.00 -8.37 7.92
N GLY A 85 0.93 -7.03 7.97
CA GLY A 85 -0.27 -6.27 7.61
C GLY A 85 -0.56 -6.34 6.12
N VAL A 86 0.45 -6.15 5.29
CA VAL A 86 0.34 -6.24 3.82
C VAL A 86 -0.12 -7.62 3.39
N TYR A 87 0.53 -8.67 3.91
CA TYR A 87 0.21 -10.06 3.54
C TYR A 87 -1.16 -10.47 4.04
N SER A 88 -1.57 -9.98 5.22
CA SER A 88 -2.91 -10.19 5.76
C SER A 88 -4.01 -9.60 4.87
N VAL A 89 -3.80 -8.39 4.32
CA VAL A 89 -4.73 -7.74 3.39
C VAL A 89 -4.73 -8.41 2.01
N LEU A 90 -3.58 -8.87 1.53
CA LEU A 90 -3.50 -9.65 0.29
C LEU A 90 -4.22 -11.01 0.42
N ALA A 91 -4.05 -11.71 1.55
CA ALA A 91 -4.81 -12.93 1.86
C ALA A 91 -6.31 -12.67 1.92
N GLU A 92 -6.73 -11.56 2.55
CA GLU A 92 -8.14 -11.15 2.60
C GLU A 92 -8.73 -10.89 1.20
N ASN A 93 -7.90 -10.40 0.27
CA ASN A 93 -8.27 -10.20 -1.14
C ASN A 93 -8.09 -11.46 -2.02
N GLY A 94 -7.67 -12.58 -1.43
CA GLY A 94 -7.59 -13.89 -2.09
C GLY A 94 -6.36 -14.10 -2.97
N TYR A 95 -5.27 -13.34 -2.77
CA TYR A 95 -4.02 -13.56 -3.51
C TYR A 95 -3.35 -14.90 -3.15
N PHE A 96 -3.59 -15.40 -1.95
CA PHE A 96 -3.10 -16.67 -1.41
C PHE A 96 -3.95 -17.07 -0.21
N SER A 97 -3.80 -18.32 0.25
CA SER A 97 -4.55 -18.81 1.40
C SER A 97 -4.04 -18.22 2.73
N GLU A 98 -4.94 -18.11 3.70
CA GLU A 98 -4.55 -17.73 5.07
C GLU A 98 -3.57 -18.74 5.68
N GLU A 99 -3.77 -20.03 5.41
CA GLU A 99 -2.95 -21.11 5.95
C GLU A 99 -1.50 -21.02 5.45
N ASP A 100 -1.29 -20.85 4.15
CA ASP A 100 0.04 -20.71 3.55
C ASP A 100 0.79 -19.53 4.17
N PHE A 101 0.10 -18.40 4.36
CA PHE A 101 0.68 -17.22 4.99
C PHE A 101 1.04 -17.49 6.46
N LEU A 102 0.12 -18.03 7.26
CA LEU A 102 0.34 -18.23 8.70
C LEU A 102 1.48 -19.22 8.98
N ILE A 103 1.56 -20.31 8.21
CA ILE A 103 2.61 -21.33 8.37
C ILE A 103 3.94 -20.84 7.79
N GLY A 104 3.89 -20.14 6.66
CA GLY A 104 5.08 -19.73 5.92
C GLY A 104 5.76 -18.45 6.44
N PHE A 105 5.06 -17.57 7.16
CA PHE A 105 5.64 -16.27 7.53
C PHE A 105 6.98 -16.40 8.27
N ARG A 106 8.03 -15.76 7.72
CA ARG A 106 9.42 -15.78 8.20
C ARG A 106 10.05 -17.18 8.34
N ARG A 107 9.53 -18.19 7.66
CA ARG A 107 10.16 -19.52 7.58
C ARG A 107 11.14 -19.58 6.42
N THR A 108 12.27 -20.23 6.64
CA THR A 108 13.27 -20.44 5.59
C THR A 108 12.66 -21.22 4.42
N GLY A 109 12.87 -20.71 3.20
CA GLY A 109 12.34 -21.34 1.99
C GLY A 109 10.84 -21.13 1.76
N SER A 110 10.16 -20.35 2.59
CA SER A 110 8.77 -19.98 2.34
C SER A 110 8.67 -18.82 1.34
N GLY A 111 7.46 -18.63 0.80
CA GLY A 111 7.13 -17.47 -0.01
C GLY A 111 6.76 -16.20 0.77
N PHE A 112 6.90 -16.18 2.11
CA PHE A 112 6.42 -15.08 2.96
C PHE A 112 7.55 -14.49 3.83
N PRO A 113 8.38 -13.61 3.26
CA PRO A 113 9.55 -13.07 3.94
C PRO A 113 9.23 -12.04 5.02
N GLY A 114 10.26 -11.67 5.78
CA GLY A 114 10.13 -10.77 6.94
C GLY A 114 9.92 -9.30 6.60
N HIS A 115 10.26 -8.87 5.39
CA HIS A 115 9.88 -7.59 4.81
C HIS A 115 8.92 -7.82 3.63
N VAL A 116 8.34 -6.75 3.09
CA VAL A 116 7.50 -6.79 1.88
C VAL A 116 8.39 -7.08 0.68
N GLU A 117 8.17 -8.21 0.00
CA GLU A 117 8.95 -8.63 -1.15
C GLU A 117 8.05 -9.15 -2.26
N SER A 118 8.44 -8.87 -3.50
CA SER A 118 7.74 -9.15 -4.76
C SER A 118 7.61 -10.64 -5.11
N ILE A 119 8.27 -11.51 -4.33
CA ILE A 119 8.01 -12.95 -4.34
C ILE A 119 6.57 -13.27 -3.91
N VAL A 120 5.98 -12.42 -3.05
CA VAL A 120 4.58 -12.56 -2.62
C VAL A 120 3.65 -12.06 -3.73
N PRO A 121 2.67 -12.86 -4.17
CA PRO A 121 1.70 -12.43 -5.17
C PRO A 121 0.95 -11.16 -4.74
N GLY A 122 0.98 -10.14 -5.59
CA GLY A 122 0.34 -8.85 -5.35
C GLY A 122 1.26 -7.76 -4.81
N VAL A 123 2.49 -8.09 -4.41
CA VAL A 123 3.53 -7.12 -4.05
C VAL A 123 4.27 -6.66 -5.30
N GLU A 124 4.44 -5.34 -5.45
CA GLU A 124 5.04 -4.75 -6.64
C GLU A 124 6.56 -4.60 -6.57
N TRP A 125 7.10 -4.42 -5.37
CA TRP A 125 8.49 -4.05 -5.16
C TRP A 125 9.02 -4.55 -3.82
N ASP A 126 10.31 -4.90 -3.78
CA ASP A 126 10.99 -5.32 -2.57
C ASP A 126 11.34 -4.10 -1.71
N THR A 127 10.85 -4.07 -0.46
CA THR A 127 11.14 -2.99 0.49
C THR A 127 11.72 -3.54 1.80
N GLY A 128 12.10 -2.64 2.70
CA GLY A 128 12.79 -2.97 3.97
C GLY A 128 13.78 -1.88 4.34
N ASN A 129 14.45 -1.31 3.33
CA ASN A 129 15.14 -0.04 3.44
C ASN A 129 14.13 1.11 3.28
N LEU A 130 13.82 1.78 4.38
CA LEU A 130 12.98 2.97 4.36
C LEU A 130 13.57 4.04 3.42
N GLY A 131 12.72 4.64 2.60
CA GLY A 131 12.98 5.77 1.71
C GLY A 131 12.80 5.41 0.22
N GLN A 132 12.91 4.14 -0.14
CA GLN A 132 13.05 3.71 -1.54
C GLN A 132 11.72 3.47 -2.26
N GLY A 133 10.64 3.15 -1.54
CA GLY A 133 9.36 2.84 -2.16
C GLY A 133 8.75 4.04 -2.87
N LEU A 134 8.92 5.26 -2.34
CA LEU A 134 8.46 6.47 -3.05
C LEU A 134 9.18 6.66 -4.39
N SER A 135 10.51 6.49 -4.44
CA SER A 135 11.27 6.58 -5.70
C SER A 135 10.75 5.59 -6.74
N THR A 136 10.46 4.37 -6.29
CA THR A 136 9.93 3.29 -7.15
C THR A 136 8.53 3.62 -7.66
N ALA A 137 7.62 4.03 -6.77
CA ALA A 137 6.26 4.41 -7.12
C ALA A 137 6.23 5.54 -8.16
N VAL A 138 7.16 6.48 -8.04
CA VAL A 138 7.35 7.59 -8.99
C VAL A 138 7.82 7.10 -10.35
N GLY A 139 8.82 6.23 -10.38
CA GLY A 139 9.28 5.60 -11.61
C GLY A 139 8.16 4.84 -12.32
N MET A 140 7.36 4.06 -11.58
CA MET A 140 6.20 3.34 -12.11
C MET A 140 5.16 4.30 -12.71
N ALA A 141 4.80 5.37 -12.00
CA ALA A 141 3.83 6.36 -12.48
C ALA A 141 4.34 7.07 -13.75
N HIS A 142 5.63 7.39 -13.80
CA HIS A 142 6.25 8.01 -14.97
C HIS A 142 6.28 7.05 -16.18
N ALA A 143 6.60 5.77 -15.96
CA ALA A 143 6.57 4.75 -17.00
C ALA A 143 5.16 4.57 -17.58
N PHE A 144 4.12 4.53 -16.74
CA PHE A 144 2.74 4.46 -17.23
C PHE A 144 2.34 5.68 -18.06
N LYS A 145 2.79 6.88 -17.67
CA LYS A 145 2.57 8.09 -18.45
C LYS A 145 3.21 8.00 -19.84
N ILE A 146 4.47 7.61 -19.93
CA ILE A 146 5.18 7.46 -21.21
C ILE A 146 4.46 6.44 -22.11
N GLN A 147 3.91 5.39 -21.52
CA GLN A 147 3.15 4.35 -22.22
C GLN A 147 1.70 4.73 -22.54
N GLY A 148 1.22 5.93 -22.15
CA GLY A 148 -0.17 6.34 -22.34
C GLY A 148 -1.18 5.52 -21.51
N LYS A 149 -0.72 4.84 -20.46
CA LYS A 149 -1.54 3.99 -19.59
C LYS A 149 -2.22 4.83 -18.50
N LYS A 150 -3.43 4.40 -18.10
CA LYS A 150 -4.26 5.09 -17.10
C LYS A 150 -4.13 4.53 -15.68
N ASN A 151 -3.23 3.56 -15.49
CA ASN A 151 -2.95 2.97 -14.19
C ASN A 151 -2.59 4.04 -13.16
N ARG A 152 -3.09 3.87 -11.94
CA ARG A 152 -2.75 4.69 -10.78
C ARG A 152 -1.66 3.99 -9.99
N VAL A 153 -0.81 4.77 -9.34
CA VAL A 153 0.18 4.26 -8.39
C VAL A 153 -0.09 4.85 -7.03
N PHE A 154 -0.18 3.98 -6.04
CA PHE A 154 -0.33 4.33 -4.64
C PHE A 154 0.96 3.96 -3.90
N CYS A 155 1.42 4.83 -3.01
CA CYS A 155 2.57 4.56 -2.15
C CYS A 155 2.16 4.76 -0.69
N LEU A 156 2.30 3.72 0.13
CA LEU A 156 2.14 3.79 1.58
C LEU A 156 3.51 4.00 2.22
N MET A 157 3.63 5.07 3.00
CA MET A 157 4.87 5.53 3.61
C MET A 157 4.72 5.76 5.10
N GLY A 158 5.83 5.64 5.83
CA GLY A 158 5.86 5.84 7.28
C GLY A 158 6.33 7.24 7.63
N ASP A 159 6.03 7.70 8.83
CA ASP A 159 6.54 8.98 9.34
C ASP A 159 8.07 8.97 9.56
N GLY A 160 8.62 7.91 10.14
CA GLY A 160 10.06 7.75 10.36
C GLY A 160 10.85 7.63 9.05
N GLU A 161 10.19 7.19 7.99
CA GLU A 161 10.75 7.16 6.64
C GLU A 161 10.89 8.56 6.02
N GLN A 162 10.07 9.54 6.43
CA GLN A 162 10.13 10.90 5.88
C GLN A 162 11.48 11.60 6.16
N GLN A 163 12.24 11.11 7.14
CA GLN A 163 13.57 11.61 7.47
C GLN A 163 14.65 11.16 6.48
N LYS A 164 14.32 10.26 5.54
CA LYS A 164 15.26 9.79 4.52
C LYS A 164 15.44 10.85 3.44
N GLY A 165 16.70 11.18 3.13
CA GLY A 165 17.04 12.19 2.11
C GLY A 165 16.40 11.92 0.75
N GLN A 166 16.25 10.65 0.36
CA GLN A 166 15.56 10.24 -0.87
C GLN A 166 14.13 10.79 -0.97
N ILE A 167 13.43 10.90 0.17
CA ILE A 167 12.08 11.48 0.21
C ILE A 167 12.13 12.99 -0.04
N ALA A 168 13.10 13.69 0.56
CA ALA A 168 13.30 15.12 0.33
C ALA A 168 13.67 15.44 -1.12
N GLU A 169 14.53 14.62 -1.74
CA GLU A 169 14.89 14.73 -3.16
C GLU A 169 13.64 14.64 -4.05
N LEU A 170 12.75 13.66 -3.81
CA LEU A 170 11.53 13.50 -4.58
C LEU A 170 10.54 14.65 -4.39
N PHE A 171 10.44 15.20 -3.17
CA PHE A 171 9.64 16.39 -2.93
C PHE A 171 10.20 17.63 -3.65
N ALA A 172 11.52 17.75 -3.81
CA ALA A 172 12.12 18.81 -4.62
C ALA A 172 11.81 18.64 -6.13
N MET A 173 11.62 17.40 -6.60
CA MET A 173 11.22 17.09 -7.98
C MET A 173 9.71 17.26 -8.25
N ARG A 174 8.92 17.71 -7.27
CA ARG A 174 7.45 17.79 -7.29
C ARG A 174 6.85 18.59 -8.44
N SER A 175 7.58 19.54 -9.03
CA SER A 175 7.10 20.36 -10.17
C SER A 175 6.72 19.55 -11.41
N SER A 176 7.19 18.30 -11.54
CA SER A 176 6.98 17.47 -12.73
C SER A 176 5.86 16.41 -12.58
N ILE A 177 5.28 16.24 -11.38
CA ILE A 177 4.37 15.14 -11.04
C ILE A 177 3.25 15.66 -10.12
N SER A 178 1.99 15.22 -10.34
CA SER A 178 0.92 15.54 -9.37
C SER A 178 0.84 14.47 -8.29
N TRP A 179 0.82 14.90 -7.05
CA TRP A 179 0.70 14.02 -5.90
C TRP A 179 -0.60 14.41 -5.20
N ILE A 180 -1.50 13.46 -5.04
CA ILE A 180 -2.54 13.59 -4.04
C ILE A 180 -1.95 12.96 -2.78
N THR A 181 -1.40 13.83 -1.94
CA THR A 181 -1.01 13.46 -0.58
C THR A 181 -2.25 13.47 0.28
N LEU A 182 -2.63 12.32 0.83
CA LEU A 182 -3.56 12.28 1.95
C LEU A 182 -2.70 12.37 3.21
N PRO A 183 -2.57 13.55 3.86
CA PRO A 183 -2.00 13.60 5.19
C PRO A 183 -2.94 12.83 6.13
N CYS A 184 -2.47 11.72 6.71
CA CYS A 184 -3.17 11.13 7.83
C CYS A 184 -3.00 12.03 9.06
N LEU A 185 -3.97 12.92 9.27
CA LEU A 185 -4.22 13.72 10.47
C LEU A 185 -5.36 13.03 11.24
N LEU A 186 -5.12 12.44 12.43
CA LEU A 186 -5.55 12.82 13.80
C LEU A 186 -5.79 11.49 14.56
N THR A 187 -5.61 11.26 15.87
CA THR A 187 -5.06 11.96 17.06
C THR A 187 -4.90 10.92 18.19
N GLU A 188 -3.95 11.20 19.09
CA GLU A 188 -3.79 10.72 20.48
C GLU A 188 -3.49 9.23 20.80
N ILE A 189 -2.44 9.10 21.63
CA ILE A 189 -1.90 7.90 22.29
C ILE A 189 -1.02 7.02 21.39
N ASN A 190 0.23 7.46 21.21
CA ASN A 190 1.45 6.68 20.91
C ASN A 190 1.30 5.49 19.94
N PHE A 191 1.70 5.69 18.68
CA PHE A 191 2.57 4.84 17.82
C PHE A 191 2.26 5.02 16.31
N ARG A 192 2.76 6.14 15.77
CA ARG A 192 3.23 6.47 14.39
C ARG A 192 2.31 6.26 13.17
N PHE A 193 2.25 7.33 12.34
CA PHE A 193 1.33 7.57 11.23
C PHE A 193 1.79 6.93 9.91
N ALA A 194 0.84 6.64 9.00
CA ALA A 194 1.13 6.25 7.62
C ALA A 194 0.52 7.23 6.62
N VAL A 195 1.25 7.57 5.55
CA VAL A 195 0.80 8.47 4.48
C VAL A 195 0.54 7.66 3.22
N VAL A 196 -0.64 7.83 2.62
CA VAL A 196 -0.93 7.30 1.28
C VAL A 196 -0.86 8.41 0.26
N LEU A 197 0.01 8.23 -0.73
CA LEU A 197 0.10 9.10 -1.89
C LEU A 197 -0.56 8.42 -3.08
N LYS A 198 -1.62 9.02 -3.62
CA LYS A 198 -2.09 8.69 -4.95
C LYS A 198 -1.30 9.54 -5.94
N ILE A 199 -0.47 8.89 -6.75
CA ILE A 199 0.35 9.53 -7.77
C ILE A 199 -0.42 9.47 -9.07
N SER A 200 -0.99 10.62 -9.45
CA SER A 200 -1.56 10.84 -10.78
C SER A 200 -0.60 11.71 -11.58
N CYS A 201 -0.57 11.61 -12.90
CA CYS A 201 0.09 12.65 -13.69
C CYS A 201 -0.98 13.32 -14.56
N PRO A 202 -1.21 14.64 -14.44
CA PRO A 202 -2.22 15.29 -15.24
C PRO A 202 -1.84 15.21 -16.72
N SER A 203 -2.86 15.11 -17.58
CA SER A 203 -2.73 15.30 -19.01
C SER A 203 -2.13 16.69 -19.29
N VAL A 204 -1.16 16.73 -20.19
CA VAL A 204 -0.31 17.87 -20.55
C VAL A 204 -1.09 19.18 -20.80
N CYS A 205 -0.54 20.29 -20.27
CA CYS A 205 -0.63 21.70 -20.72
C CYS A 205 -2.01 22.20 -21.21
N ARG A 206 -2.66 23.08 -20.44
CA ARG A 206 -3.48 24.14 -21.01
C ARG A 206 -2.72 25.45 -20.88
N SER A 207 -2.34 25.98 -22.04
CA SER A 207 -1.84 27.33 -22.34
C SER A 207 -2.14 28.43 -21.31
N CYS A 208 -1.08 29.17 -20.95
CA CYS A 208 -1.04 30.61 -20.59
C CYS A 208 -2.08 31.18 -19.61
N THR A 209 -1.64 31.54 -18.40
CA THR A 209 -1.99 32.77 -17.65
C THR A 209 -1.01 32.87 -16.47
N ALA A 210 -0.31 33.94 -16.14
CA ALA A 210 -0.07 35.26 -16.71
C ALA A 210 1.10 35.85 -15.88
N ALA A 211 1.96 36.65 -16.52
CA ALA A 211 2.91 37.63 -15.93
C ALA A 211 3.84 37.16 -14.78
#